data_AF-A0A3B0ZQN7-F1
#
_entry.id   AF-A0A3B0ZQN7-F1
#
_cell.length_a   1.000
_cell.length_b   1.000
_cell.length_c   1.000
_cell.angle_alpha   90.00
_cell.angle_beta   90.00
_cell.angle_gamma   90.00
#
_symmetry.space_group_name_H-M   'P 1'
#
loop_
_entity.id
_entity.type
_entity.pdbx_description
1 polymer ?
#
loop_
_entity_poly.entity_id
_entity_poly.type
_entity_poly.pdbx_seq_one_letter_code
_entity_poly.pdbx_strand_id
1 'polypeptide(L)'
;MYKLTTGIIAIMLVVGCTTFRPPPTPDPAPVPASPQAPLPEPETMVDPGCGDLLGYYEAALLMENVDREQELETLTEIWSLTREWCDQLRLALMLSQPETPVKERERALNLLTDLLNRNDGMEMKSYQLAQLLHSQLEQLLSRQIHVQKLKRKLKQERAASRKLLQRLTALQSQLEQLKNIEKSINEKEQAIITPSTDNIPHEPVQNSTGR
;
A
#
# COMPACT_ATOMS: atom_id res chain seq x y z
N MET A 1 -10.51 -21.47 -18.58
CA MET A 1 -11.54 -20.49 -18.20
C MET A 1 -11.98 -20.81 -16.78
N TYR A 2 -11.54 -20.06 -15.77
CA TYR A 2 -11.98 -20.26 -14.39
C TYR A 2 -12.61 -18.96 -13.90
N LYS A 3 -13.92 -18.99 -13.68
CA LYS A 3 -14.70 -17.91 -13.05
C LYS A 3 -14.57 -18.10 -11.54
N LEU A 4 -13.87 -17.20 -10.87
CA LEU A 4 -13.84 -17.13 -9.41
C LEU A 4 -14.90 -16.11 -8.98
N THR A 5 -15.96 -16.62 -8.36
CA THR A 5 -17.10 -15.86 -7.86
C THR A 5 -16.73 -15.13 -6.57
N THR A 6 -16.98 -13.83 -6.59
CA THR A 6 -16.88 -12.87 -5.49
C THR A 6 -17.90 -13.22 -4.40
N GLY A 7 -17.42 -13.66 -3.24
CA GLY A 7 -18.22 -13.81 -2.02
C GLY A 7 -18.25 -12.49 -1.26
N ILE A 8 -19.38 -11.78 -1.31
CA ILE A 8 -19.66 -10.61 -0.47
C ILE A 8 -20.09 -11.14 0.90
N ILE A 9 -19.25 -10.98 1.91
CA ILE A 9 -19.62 -11.19 3.31
C ILE A 9 -20.04 -9.83 3.87
N ALA A 10 -21.35 -9.61 3.92
CA ALA A 10 -21.97 -8.49 4.61
C ALA A 10 -22.05 -8.83 6.10
N ILE A 11 -21.24 -8.18 6.94
CA ILE A 11 -21.35 -8.24 8.39
C ILE A 11 -22.21 -7.04 8.82
N MET A 12 -23.50 -7.32 9.02
CA MET A 12 -24.43 -6.46 9.77
C MET A 12 -24.16 -6.65 11.26
N LEU A 13 -23.47 -5.70 11.90
CA LEU A 13 -23.46 -5.61 13.36
C LEU A 13 -24.56 -4.64 13.80
N VAL A 14 -25.60 -5.26 14.35
CA VAL A 14 -26.82 -4.66 14.86
C VAL A 14 -26.58 -4.08 16.27
N VAL A 15 -26.85 -2.79 16.38
CA VAL A 15 -27.52 -2.05 17.48
C VAL A 15 -27.63 -2.72 18.85
N GLY A 16 -27.12 -2.02 19.87
CA GLY A 16 -27.43 -2.26 21.28
C GLY A 16 -27.34 -0.99 22.13
N CYS A 17 -28.20 0.01 21.88
CA CYS A 17 -28.42 1.10 22.83
C CYS A 17 -29.40 0.62 23.92
N THR A 18 -28.89 0.27 25.10
CA THR A 18 -29.73 0.13 26.31
C THR A 18 -29.57 1.37 27.17
N THR A 19 -30.56 2.27 27.08
CA THR A 19 -30.71 3.43 27.95
C THR A 19 -31.11 2.96 29.34
N PHE A 20 -30.16 2.92 30.28
CA PHE A 20 -30.42 2.64 31.68
C PHE A 20 -31.01 3.90 32.34
N ARG A 21 -32.29 3.84 32.73
CA ARG A 21 -32.99 4.92 33.45
C ARG A 21 -32.95 4.60 34.95
N PRO A 22 -32.17 5.33 35.77
CA PRO A 22 -32.18 5.14 37.21
C PRO A 22 -33.53 5.61 37.82
N PRO A 23 -33.96 4.98 38.93
CA PRO A 23 -35.19 5.35 39.64
C PRO A 23 -35.08 6.74 40.30
N PRO A 24 -36.21 7.44 40.49
CA PRO A 24 -36.23 8.73 41.19
C PRO A 24 -35.90 8.54 42.67
N THR A 25 -34.79 9.14 43.10
CA THR A 25 -34.43 9.29 44.51
C THR A 25 -35.34 10.32 45.20
N PRO A 26 -35.79 10.05 46.44
CA PRO A 26 -36.56 11.00 47.25
C PRO A 26 -35.70 12.22 47.67
N ASP A 27 -36.38 13.35 47.85
CA ASP A 27 -35.81 14.65 48.24
C ASP A 27 -34.84 14.54 49.43
N PRO A 28 -33.59 15.05 49.29
CA PRO A 28 -32.70 15.20 50.43
C PRO A 28 -33.14 16.41 51.28
N ALA A 29 -33.42 16.14 52.55
CA ALA A 29 -33.58 17.14 53.60
C ALA A 29 -32.36 18.11 53.64
N PRO A 30 -32.55 19.36 54.11
CA PRO A 30 -31.46 20.33 54.21
C PRO A 30 -30.39 19.85 55.19
N VAL A 31 -29.22 19.52 54.67
CA VAL A 31 -28.04 19.15 55.44
C VAL A 31 -27.42 20.42 56.05
N PRO A 32 -27.11 20.45 57.36
CA PRO A 32 -26.41 21.56 58.00
C PRO A 32 -25.00 21.74 57.43
N ALA A 33 -24.58 23.00 57.28
CA ALA A 33 -23.31 23.42 56.71
C ALA A 33 -22.11 22.67 57.31
N SER A 34 -21.50 21.80 56.51
CA SER A 34 -20.22 21.19 56.82
C SER A 34 -19.07 22.15 56.49
N PRO A 35 -17.96 22.11 57.26
CA PRO A 35 -16.81 22.99 57.12
C PRO A 35 -16.23 22.98 55.70
N GLN A 36 -15.86 24.17 55.23
CA GLN A 36 -15.23 24.38 53.93
C GLN A 36 -14.09 23.39 53.69
N ALA A 37 -14.21 22.63 52.60
CA ALA A 37 -13.15 21.80 52.09
C ALA A 37 -11.89 22.65 51.85
N PRO A 38 -10.68 22.10 52.08
CA PRO A 38 -9.44 22.77 51.71
C PRO A 38 -9.47 23.15 50.24
N LEU A 39 -9.09 24.39 49.96
CA LEU A 39 -8.82 24.92 48.62
C LEU A 39 -8.00 23.87 47.83
N PRO A 40 -8.36 23.52 46.58
CA PRO A 40 -7.51 22.68 45.75
C PRO A 40 -6.16 23.39 45.62
N GLU A 41 -5.11 22.73 46.09
CA GLU A 41 -3.73 23.15 45.88
C GLU A 41 -3.49 23.32 44.38
N PRO A 42 -2.75 24.36 43.95
CA PRO A 42 -2.47 24.58 42.54
C PRO A 42 -1.81 23.32 41.99
N GLU A 43 -2.44 22.75 40.96
CA GLU A 43 -1.89 21.65 40.16
C GLU A 43 -0.43 21.97 39.90
N THR A 44 0.44 21.10 40.43
CA THR A 44 1.89 21.15 40.28
C THR A 44 2.21 21.59 38.86
N MET A 45 2.90 22.72 38.73
CA MET A 45 3.48 23.20 37.48
C MET A 45 4.09 21.99 36.76
N VAL A 46 3.41 21.54 35.72
CA VAL A 46 3.90 20.49 34.84
C VAL A 46 5.24 20.99 34.33
N ASP A 47 6.27 20.21 34.63
CA ASP A 47 7.67 20.46 34.30
C ASP A 47 7.78 21.06 32.88
N PRO A 48 8.47 22.21 32.68
CA PRO A 48 8.73 22.78 31.35
C PRO A 48 9.62 21.88 30.47
N GLY A 49 9.93 20.67 30.93
CA GLY A 49 10.46 19.59 30.11
C GLY A 49 9.52 19.22 28.95
N CYS A 50 10.07 18.51 27.97
CA CYS A 50 9.36 18.15 26.74
C CYS A 50 8.23 17.11 26.92
N GLY A 51 7.67 16.98 28.14
CA GLY A 51 6.63 16.03 28.49
C GLY A 51 7.01 14.57 28.18
N ASP A 52 6.03 13.68 28.28
CA ASP A 52 6.15 12.30 27.85
C ASP A 52 6.06 12.20 26.32
N LEU A 53 7.21 12.34 25.63
CA LEU A 53 7.30 12.23 24.17
C LEU A 53 6.86 10.87 23.64
N LEU A 54 7.09 9.80 24.41
CA LEU A 54 6.72 8.46 24.00
C LEU A 54 5.20 8.28 24.11
N GLY A 55 4.61 8.73 25.22
CA GLY A 55 3.16 8.77 25.39
C GLY A 55 2.47 9.62 24.32
N TYR A 56 3.08 10.76 23.93
CA TYR A 56 2.60 11.56 22.80
C TYR A 56 2.62 10.77 21.49
N TYR A 57 3.72 10.06 21.20
CA TYR A 57 3.83 9.24 20.00
C TYR A 57 2.81 8.09 19.97
N GLU A 58 2.61 7.41 21.11
CA GLU A 58 1.60 6.36 21.23
C GLU A 58 0.18 6.90 21.03
N ALA A 59 -0.15 8.05 21.61
CA ALA A 59 -1.42 8.72 21.38
C ALA A 59 -1.58 9.11 19.90
N ALA A 60 -0.54 9.66 19.29
CA ALA A 60 -0.52 10.05 17.88
C ALA A 60 -0.76 8.87 16.93
N LEU A 61 -0.30 7.65 17.28
CA LEU A 61 -0.57 6.45 16.49
C LEU A 61 -2.04 6.01 16.54
N LEU A 62 -2.80 6.44 17.56
CA LEU A 62 -4.21 6.13 17.73
C LEU A 62 -5.15 7.24 17.20
N MET A 63 -4.60 8.38 16.80
CA MET A 63 -5.40 9.50 16.27
C MET A 63 -6.04 9.16 14.92
N GLU A 64 -7.27 9.63 14.72
CA GLU A 64 -7.90 9.61 13.41
C GLU A 64 -7.19 10.60 12.46
N ASN A 65 -7.32 10.37 11.15
CA ASN A 65 -6.63 11.20 10.15
C ASN A 65 -6.98 12.69 10.25
N VAL A 66 -8.23 13.02 10.58
CA VAL A 66 -8.71 14.41 10.71
C VAL A 66 -8.04 15.09 11.91
N ASP A 67 -8.07 14.44 13.08
CA ASP A 67 -7.44 14.96 14.30
C ASP A 67 -5.92 15.09 14.12
N ARG A 68 -5.29 14.12 13.45
CA ARG A 68 -3.87 14.18 13.10
C ARG A 68 -3.54 15.38 12.23
N GLU A 69 -4.33 15.67 11.20
CA GLU A 69 -4.08 16.81 10.32
C GLU A 69 -4.19 18.13 11.08
N GLN A 70 -5.19 18.25 11.95
CA GLN A 70 -5.35 19.42 12.82
C GLN A 70 -4.19 19.57 13.82
N GLU A 71 -3.75 18.48 14.43
CA GLU A 71 -2.61 18.46 15.35
C GLU A 71 -1.30 18.83 14.62
N LEU A 72 -1.10 18.33 13.40
CA LEU A 72 0.05 18.69 12.56
C LEU A 72 0.07 20.18 12.20
N GLU A 73 -1.08 20.76 11.88
CA GLU A 73 -1.21 22.20 11.61
C GLU A 73 -0.86 23.01 12.87
N THR A 74 -1.44 22.63 14.01
CA THR A 74 -1.19 23.25 15.31
C THR A 74 0.28 23.19 15.69
N LEU A 75 0.92 22.02 15.61
CA LEU A 75 2.36 21.87 15.87
C LEU A 75 3.23 22.67 14.90
N THR A 76 2.83 22.76 13.63
CA THR A 76 3.56 23.55 12.64
C THR A 76 3.50 25.05 12.99
N GLU A 77 2.34 25.54 13.39
CA GLU A 77 2.16 26.93 13.83
C GLU A 77 2.98 27.21 15.10
N ILE A 78 2.84 26.38 16.14
CA ILE A 78 3.58 26.52 17.40
C ILE A 78 5.08 26.52 17.15
N TRP A 79 5.61 25.54 16.40
CA TRP A 79 7.04 25.49 16.09
C TRP A 79 7.52 26.71 15.32
N SER A 80 6.69 27.28 14.44
CA SER A 80 7.07 28.49 13.70
C SER A 80 7.24 29.72 14.60
N LEU A 81 6.50 29.75 15.72
CA LEU A 81 6.49 30.82 16.71
C LEU A 81 7.58 30.64 17.78
N THR A 82 7.66 29.46 18.40
CA THR A 82 8.55 29.18 19.54
C THR A 82 9.95 28.83 19.08
N ARG A 83 10.06 28.08 17.97
CA ARG A 83 11.29 27.42 17.51
C ARG A 83 11.97 26.58 18.58
N GLU A 84 11.20 26.07 19.53
CA GLU A 84 11.73 25.23 20.60
C GLU A 84 12.05 23.83 20.07
N TRP A 85 13.13 23.24 20.60
CA TRP A 85 13.59 21.90 20.21
C TRP A 85 12.54 20.82 20.51
N CYS A 86 11.70 21.04 21.53
CA CYS A 86 10.65 20.11 21.93
C CYS A 86 9.54 20.03 20.87
N ASP A 87 9.02 21.18 20.44
CA ASP A 87 7.99 21.25 19.41
C ASP A 87 8.50 20.71 18.07
N GLN A 88 9.77 20.97 17.75
CA GLN A 88 10.43 20.42 16.57
C GLN A 88 10.49 18.89 16.61
N LEU A 89 10.80 18.31 17.77
CA LEU A 89 10.85 16.85 17.96
C LEU A 89 9.47 16.22 17.93
N ARG A 90 8.45 16.83 18.56
CA ARG A 90 7.04 16.38 18.47
C ARG A 90 6.54 16.40 17.03
N LEU A 91 6.81 17.48 16.30
CA LEU A 91 6.47 17.58 14.87
C LEU A 91 7.18 16.50 14.05
N ALA A 92 8.47 16.25 14.29
CA ALA A 92 9.19 15.19 13.61
C ALA A 92 8.61 13.80 13.92
N LEU A 93 8.23 13.51 15.17
CA LEU A 93 7.55 12.28 15.56
C LEU A 93 6.22 12.11 14.82
N MET A 94 5.41 13.16 14.73
CA MET A 94 4.13 13.13 14.02
C MET A 94 4.30 12.83 12.53
N LEU A 95 5.29 13.44 11.89
CA LEU A 95 5.61 13.23 10.47
C LEU A 95 6.28 11.86 10.19
N SER A 96 6.81 11.19 11.22
CA SER A 96 7.52 9.91 11.10
C SER A 96 6.62 8.66 11.06
N GLN A 97 5.30 8.84 11.14
CA GLN A 97 4.34 7.74 11.22
C GLN A 97 4.38 6.76 10.02
N PRO A 98 3.98 5.48 10.23
CA PRO A 98 4.06 4.44 9.20
C PRO A 98 3.16 4.68 7.98
N GLU A 99 2.12 5.49 8.12
CA GLU A 99 1.19 5.83 7.03
C GLU A 99 1.52 7.15 6.32
N THR A 100 2.49 7.91 6.82
CA THR A 100 2.83 9.21 6.23
C THR A 100 3.47 9.07 4.85
N PRO A 101 3.16 10.00 3.92
CA PRO A 101 3.81 10.03 2.62
C PRO A 101 5.32 10.26 2.74
N VAL A 102 6.07 9.82 1.73
CA VAL A 102 7.54 9.92 1.68
C VAL A 102 8.04 11.34 1.92
N LYS A 103 7.35 12.32 1.33
CA LYS A 103 7.69 13.74 1.44
C LYS A 103 7.65 14.24 2.89
N GLU A 104 6.72 13.74 3.69
CA GLU A 104 6.61 14.12 5.11
C GLU A 104 7.73 13.49 5.93
N ARG A 105 8.12 12.25 5.62
CA ARG A 105 9.29 11.61 6.25
C ARG A 105 10.60 12.31 5.91
N GLU A 106 10.76 12.77 4.67
CA GLU A 106 11.90 13.60 4.27
C GLU A 106 11.91 14.92 5.06
N ARG A 107 10.74 15.55 5.24
CA ARG A 107 10.60 16.74 6.09
C ARG A 107 10.97 16.44 7.54
N ALA A 108 10.49 15.32 8.11
CA ALA A 108 10.84 14.88 9.46
C ALA A 108 12.35 14.69 9.62
N LEU A 109 12.99 14.04 8.65
CA LEU A 109 14.43 13.82 8.65
C LEU A 109 15.21 15.14 8.62
N ASN A 110 14.78 16.11 7.82
CA ASN A 110 15.40 17.44 7.78
C ASN A 110 15.24 18.17 9.12
N LEU A 111 14.05 18.12 9.72
CA LEU A 111 13.82 18.70 11.05
C LEU A 111 14.74 18.07 12.09
N LEU A 112 14.89 16.74 12.11
CA LEU A 112 15.79 16.06 13.04
C LEU A 112 17.26 16.37 12.77
N THR A 113 17.64 16.49 11.50
CA THR A 113 19.02 16.85 11.12
C THR A 113 19.35 18.25 11.62
N ASP A 114 18.47 19.23 11.40
CA ASP A 114 18.63 20.59 11.90
C ASP A 114 18.70 20.62 13.43
N LEU A 115 17.83 19.86 14.09
CA LEU A 115 17.75 19.75 15.54
C LEU A 115 19.06 19.19 16.14
N LEU A 116 19.54 18.08 15.60
CA LEU A 116 20.77 17.40 16.05
C LEU A 116 22.02 18.25 15.81
N ASN A 117 22.01 19.09 14.77
CA ASN A 117 23.12 19.98 14.44
C ASN A 117 23.20 21.21 15.37
N ARG A 118 22.05 21.73 15.83
CA ARG A 118 22.02 22.90 16.71
C ARG A 118 22.44 22.60 18.15
N ASN A 119 22.08 21.41 18.65
CA ASN A 119 22.40 20.98 20.01
C ASN A 119 21.93 21.99 21.09
N ASP A 120 20.66 22.40 21.01
CA ASP A 120 20.02 23.50 21.78
C ASP A 120 19.76 23.19 23.27
N GLY A 121 20.73 22.60 23.99
CA GLY A 121 20.59 22.28 25.42
C GLY A 121 19.55 21.18 25.70
N MET A 122 19.27 20.36 24.69
CA MET A 122 18.35 19.22 24.78
C MET A 122 18.80 18.22 25.86
N GLU A 123 17.84 17.65 26.59
CA GLU A 123 18.14 16.55 27.52
C GLU A 123 18.76 15.36 26.77
N MET A 124 19.78 14.72 27.36
CA MET A 124 20.50 13.59 26.74
C MET A 124 19.58 12.45 26.28
N LYS A 125 18.48 12.17 27.00
CA LYS A 125 17.50 11.14 26.60
C LYS A 125 16.76 11.52 25.33
N SER A 126 16.29 12.77 25.25
CA SER A 126 15.62 13.31 24.06
C SER A 126 16.57 13.37 22.86
N TYR A 127 17.85 13.65 23.09
CA TYR A 127 18.87 13.63 22.05
C TYR A 127 19.09 12.22 21.50
N GLN A 128 19.20 11.21 22.36
CA GLN A 128 19.30 9.80 21.96
C GLN A 128 18.06 9.34 21.19
N LEU A 129 16.86 9.75 21.63
CA LEU A 129 15.62 9.46 20.92
C LEU A 129 15.61 10.09 19.52
N ALA A 130 16.00 11.36 19.40
CA ALA A 130 16.09 12.06 18.12
C ALA A 130 17.10 11.38 17.17
N GLN A 131 18.26 10.93 17.67
CA GLN A 131 19.24 10.17 16.89
C GLN A 131 18.70 8.82 16.41
N LEU A 132 18.01 8.08 17.29
CA LEU A 132 17.40 6.80 16.93
C LEU A 132 16.33 7.00 15.85
N LEU A 133 15.46 7.98 16.03
CA LEU A 133 14.40 8.31 15.08
C LEU A 133 14.97 8.74 13.73
N HIS A 134 16.04 9.55 13.74
CA HIS A 134 16.76 9.96 12.54
C HIS A 134 17.30 8.74 11.77
N SER A 135 18.05 7.87 12.45
CA SER A 135 18.61 6.66 11.82
C SER A 135 17.50 5.73 11.29
N GLN A 136 16.40 5.58 12.03
CA GLN A 136 15.26 4.78 11.60
C GLN A 136 14.62 5.36 10.32
N LEU A 137 14.42 6.68 10.25
CA LEU A 137 13.86 7.34 9.08
C LEU A 137 14.77 7.23 7.86
N GLU A 138 16.08 7.39 8.01
CA GLU A 138 17.04 7.15 6.92
C GLU A 138 16.94 5.73 6.37
N GLN A 139 16.88 4.73 7.27
CA GLN A 139 16.73 3.34 6.87
C GLN A 139 15.41 3.09 6.15
N LEU A 140 14.30 3.66 6.62
CA LEU A 140 12.99 3.53 5.97
C LEU A 140 12.98 4.15 4.57
N LEU A 141 13.54 5.35 4.41
CA LEU A 141 13.65 6.02 3.11
C LEU A 141 14.53 5.23 2.15
N SER A 142 15.69 4.76 2.61
CA SER A 142 16.60 3.92 1.81
C SER A 142 15.93 2.62 1.35
N ARG A 143 15.22 1.93 2.25
CA ARG A 143 14.43 0.73 1.92
C ARG A 143 13.35 1.05 0.90
N GLN A 144 12.64 2.16 1.05
CA GLN A 144 11.59 2.55 0.12
C GLN A 144 12.13 2.84 -1.29
N ILE A 145 13.24 3.55 -1.39
CA ILE A 145 13.95 3.78 -2.67
C ILE A 145 14.35 2.44 -3.29
N HIS A 146 14.87 1.51 -2.50
CA HIS A 146 15.25 0.17 -2.96
C HIS A 146 14.05 -0.62 -3.49
N VAL A 147 12.93 -0.61 -2.76
CA VAL A 147 11.67 -1.25 -3.19
C VAL A 147 11.16 -0.65 -4.49
N GLN A 148 11.18 0.68 -4.64
CA GLN A 148 10.78 1.32 -5.90
C GLN A 148 11.69 0.93 -7.06
N LYS A 149 13.00 0.86 -6.83
CA LYS A 149 13.99 0.42 -7.84
C LYS A 149 13.72 -1.03 -8.27
N LEU A 150 13.48 -1.93 -7.32
CA LEU A 150 13.12 -3.32 -7.59
C LEU A 150 11.80 -3.43 -8.37
N LYS A 151 10.77 -2.66 -8.00
CA LYS A 151 9.49 -2.62 -8.73
C LYS A 151 9.67 -2.19 -10.18
N ARG A 152 10.53 -1.20 -10.45
CA ARG A 152 10.87 -0.77 -11.81
C ARG A 152 11.59 -1.87 -12.58
N LYS A 153 12.60 -2.53 -11.99
CA LYS A 153 13.29 -3.67 -12.60
C LYS A 153 12.34 -4.82 -12.92
N LEU A 154 11.48 -5.19 -11.99
CA LEU A 154 10.49 -6.26 -12.19
C LEU A 154 9.54 -5.93 -13.36
N LYS A 155 9.12 -4.67 -13.49
CA LYS A 155 8.30 -4.22 -14.64
C LYS A 155 9.06 -4.33 -15.96
N GLN A 156 10.35 -3.98 -15.99
CA GLN A 156 11.20 -4.11 -17.17
C GLN A 156 11.39 -5.57 -17.58
N GLU A 157 11.72 -6.45 -16.64
CA GLU A 157 11.88 -7.89 -16.89
C GLU A 157 10.59 -8.53 -17.40
N ARG A 158 9.44 -8.19 -16.80
CA ARG A 158 8.14 -8.67 -17.30
C ARG A 158 7.86 -8.20 -18.73
N ALA A 159 8.23 -6.96 -19.07
CA ALA A 159 8.07 -6.45 -20.43
C ALA A 159 9.01 -7.16 -21.42
N ALA A 160 10.26 -7.43 -21.02
CA ALA A 160 11.22 -8.17 -21.84
C ALA A 160 10.75 -9.62 -22.08
N SER A 161 10.30 -10.31 -21.02
CA SER A 161 9.74 -11.66 -21.11
C SER A 161 8.53 -11.72 -22.07
N ARG A 162 7.60 -10.76 -21.99
CA ARG A 162 6.47 -10.68 -22.93
C ARG A 162 6.92 -10.50 -24.38
N LYS A 163 7.93 -9.66 -24.64
CA LYS A 163 8.49 -9.47 -25.99
C LYS A 163 9.14 -10.75 -26.51
N LEU A 164 9.86 -11.48 -25.66
CA LEU A 164 10.46 -12.77 -26.04
C LEU A 164 9.38 -13.80 -26.37
N LEU A 165 8.33 -13.91 -25.56
CA LEU A 165 7.20 -14.80 -25.84
C LEU A 165 6.54 -14.47 -27.18
N GLN A 166 6.31 -13.19 -27.48
CA GLN A 166 5.76 -12.75 -28.76
C GLN A 166 6.65 -13.16 -29.96
N ARG A 167 7.98 -13.04 -29.81
CA ARG A 167 8.93 -13.48 -30.84
C ARG A 167 8.89 -14.99 -31.03
N LEU A 168 8.86 -15.75 -29.94
CA LEU A 168 8.76 -17.21 -30.01
C LEU A 168 7.47 -17.66 -30.70
N THR A 169 6.34 -17.03 -30.38
CA THR A 169 5.07 -17.34 -31.06
C THR A 169 5.09 -16.99 -32.54
N ALA A 170 5.75 -15.89 -32.92
CA ALA A 170 5.89 -15.51 -34.32
C ALA A 170 6.79 -16.49 -35.09
N LEU A 171 7.92 -16.88 -34.51
CA LEU A 171 8.83 -17.88 -35.09
C LEU A 171 8.15 -19.24 -35.22
N GLN A 172 7.36 -19.65 -34.23
CA GLN A 172 6.60 -20.90 -34.29
C GLN A 172 5.58 -20.88 -35.44
N SER A 173 4.86 -19.77 -35.61
CA SER A 173 3.94 -19.60 -36.74
C SER A 173 4.65 -19.65 -38.10
N GLN A 174 5.85 -19.05 -38.20
CA GLN A 174 6.67 -19.15 -39.42
C GLN A 174 7.12 -20.58 -39.72
N LEU A 175 7.52 -21.34 -38.70
CA LEU A 175 7.89 -22.76 -38.87
C LEU A 175 6.69 -23.61 -39.33
N GLU A 176 5.50 -23.38 -38.77
CA GLU A 176 4.28 -24.06 -39.23
C GLU A 176 3.93 -23.71 -40.68
N GLN A 177 4.09 -22.45 -41.09
CA GLN A 177 3.91 -22.02 -42.47
C GLN A 177 4.88 -22.74 -43.42
N LEU A 178 6.16 -22.80 -43.07
CA LEU A 178 7.17 -23.51 -43.87
C LEU A 178 6.85 -25.01 -43.99
N LYS A 179 6.45 -25.64 -42.89
CA LYS A 179 6.04 -27.06 -42.89
C LYS A 179 4.82 -27.31 -43.78
N ASN A 180 3.84 -26.40 -43.78
CA ASN A 180 2.67 -26.50 -44.65
C ASN A 180 3.04 -26.32 -46.14
N ILE A 181 3.97 -25.41 -46.44
CA ILE A 181 4.50 -25.24 -47.80
C ILE A 181 5.21 -26.52 -48.27
N GLU A 182 6.11 -27.06 -47.45
CA GLU A 182 6.83 -28.31 -47.76
C GLU A 182 5.86 -29.47 -48.02
N LYS A 183 4.86 -29.64 -47.15
CA LYS A 183 3.82 -30.66 -47.33
C LYS A 183 3.07 -30.47 -48.65
N SER A 184 2.67 -29.24 -48.97
CA SER A 184 1.97 -28.93 -50.23
C SER A 184 2.83 -29.19 -51.47
N ILE A 185 4.13 -28.92 -51.41
CA ILE A 185 5.07 -29.23 -52.50
C ILE A 185 5.16 -30.75 -52.70
N ASN A 186 5.37 -31.50 -51.62
CA ASN A 186 5.49 -32.96 -51.68
C ASN A 186 4.19 -33.63 -52.20
N GLU A 187 3.01 -33.14 -51.79
CA GLU A 187 1.72 -33.60 -52.31
C GLU A 187 1.58 -33.33 -53.82
N LYS A 188 2.00 -32.16 -54.29
CA LYS A 188 2.00 -31.83 -55.72
C LYS A 188 2.97 -32.68 -56.53
N GLU A 189 4.16 -32.94 -56.00
CA GLU A 189 5.15 -33.81 -56.65
C GLU A 189 4.65 -35.26 -56.79
N GLN A 190 4.02 -35.81 -55.75
CA GLN A 190 3.44 -37.15 -55.79
C GLN A 190 2.29 -37.26 -56.82
N ALA A 191 1.47 -36.22 -56.96
CA ALA A 191 0.40 -36.17 -57.96
C ALA A 191 0.91 -36.14 -59.41
N ILE A 192 2.14 -35.67 -59.65
CA ILE A 192 2.77 -35.67 -60.98
C ILE A 192 3.37 -37.05 -61.30
N ILE A 193 3.94 -37.73 -60.30
CA ILE A 193 4.60 -39.04 -60.48
C ILE A 193 3.59 -40.19 -60.58
N THR A 194 2.37 -40.01 -60.08
CA THR A 194 1.25 -40.92 -60.30
C THR A 194 0.31 -40.35 -61.37
N PRO A 195 0.67 -40.38 -62.67
CA PRO A 195 -0.30 -40.07 -63.70
C PRO A 195 -1.43 -41.09 -63.54
N SER A 196 -2.66 -40.62 -63.32
CA SER A 196 -3.87 -41.43 -63.31
C SER A 196 -3.80 -42.43 -64.46
N THR A 197 -3.52 -43.68 -64.11
CA THR A 197 -3.61 -44.80 -65.03
C THR A 197 -5.11 -45.03 -65.21
N ASP A 198 -5.57 -44.85 -66.45
CA ASP A 198 -6.84 -45.31 -67.01
C ASP A 198 -8.13 -45.00 -66.24
N ASN A 199 -8.79 -43.92 -66.66
CA ASN A 199 -10.23 -43.95 -66.86
C ASN A 199 -10.50 -43.93 -68.38
N ILE A 200 -10.27 -45.05 -69.04
CA ILE A 200 -10.83 -45.31 -70.37
C ILE A 200 -12.35 -45.50 -70.15
N PRO A 201 -13.22 -44.67 -70.73
CA PRO A 201 -14.66 -44.90 -70.66
C PRO A 201 -14.96 -46.23 -71.37
N HIS A 202 -15.37 -47.23 -70.61
CA HIS A 202 -15.89 -48.48 -71.17
C HIS A 202 -17.19 -48.16 -71.93
N GLU A 203 -17.11 -48.14 -73.26
CA GLU A 203 -18.27 -48.12 -74.14
C GLU A 203 -19.11 -49.39 -73.89
N PRO A 204 -20.43 -49.27 -73.61
CA PRO A 204 -21.28 -50.45 -73.49
C PRO A 204 -21.50 -51.07 -74.86
N VAL A 205 -20.94 -52.26 -75.07
CA VAL A 205 -21.21 -53.12 -76.22
C VAL A 205 -22.70 -53.49 -76.24
N GLN A 206 -23.48 -52.81 -77.07
CA GLN A 206 -24.81 -53.27 -77.48
C GLN A 206 -24.64 -54.41 -78.48
N ASN A 207 -24.60 -55.64 -77.97
CA ASN A 207 -24.73 -56.83 -78.82
C ASN A 207 -26.20 -57.11 -79.14
N SER A 208 -26.37 -57.44 -80.40
CA SER A 208 -27.61 -57.58 -81.15
C SER A 208 -28.29 -58.94 -80.94
N THR A 209 -29.61 -58.95 -81.17
CA THR A 209 -30.38 -59.98 -81.90
C THR A 209 -30.49 -61.41 -81.35
N GLY A 210 -31.74 -61.85 -81.14
CA GLY A 210 -32.22 -63.09 -81.76
C GLY A 210 -32.70 -64.22 -80.85
N ARG A 211 -33.94 -64.15 -80.38
CA ARG A 211 -35.04 -65.08 -80.75
C ARG A 211 -36.34 -64.70 -80.04
#